data_AF-A0AAD2CRK5-F1
#
_entry.id   AF-A0AAD2CRK5-F1
#
_cell.length_a   1.000
_cell.length_b   1.000
_cell.length_c   1.000
_cell.angle_alpha   90.00
_cell.angle_beta   90.00
_cell.angle_gamma   90.00
#
_symmetry.space_group_name_H-M   'P 1'
#
loop_
_entity.id
_entity.type
_entity.pdbx_description
1 polymer ?
#
loop_
_entity_poly.entity_id
_entity_poly.type
_entity_poly.pdbx_seq_one_letter_code
_entity_poly.pdbx_strand_id
1 'polypeptide(L)'
;MNFFGGGQEQQPQGPEPVFAAKTEMEMYTDLFNKIASSCFQKCASRKHRDQDLSLGEMTCTDRCVSKYLEGQQLVGVVLQKANEAQVQQQQAMMQMQQQMGG
;
A
#
# COMPACT_ATOMS: atom_id res chain seq x y z
N MET A 1 -38.48 40.57 -6.51
CA MET A 1 -37.96 40.13 -7.82
C MET A 1 -36.58 39.53 -7.62
N ASN A 2 -36.50 38.19 -7.63
CA ASN A 2 -35.26 37.39 -7.60
C ASN A 2 -34.73 37.26 -9.03
N PHE A 3 -33.60 37.89 -9.39
CA PHE A 3 -33.12 37.89 -10.78
C PHE A 3 -31.72 37.30 -11.04
N PHE A 4 -30.86 37.03 -10.07
CA PHE A 4 -29.60 36.34 -10.37
C PHE A 4 -29.31 35.25 -9.35
N GLY A 5 -29.81 34.06 -9.68
CA GLY A 5 -29.44 32.80 -9.05
C GLY A 5 -27.98 32.49 -9.31
N GLY A 6 -27.10 33.06 -8.48
CA GLY A 6 -25.75 32.56 -8.28
C GLY A 6 -25.85 31.23 -7.56
N GLY A 7 -25.99 30.16 -8.34
CA GLY A 7 -25.95 28.79 -7.87
C GLY A 7 -24.76 28.59 -6.95
N GLN A 8 -25.04 27.98 -5.81
CA GLN A 8 -24.06 27.44 -4.91
C GLN A 8 -23.11 26.52 -5.70
N GLU A 9 -21.88 26.95 -5.92
CA GLU A 9 -20.76 26.00 -5.92
C GLU A 9 -20.30 25.88 -4.47
N GLN A 10 -21.10 25.15 -3.70
CA GLN A 10 -20.60 24.51 -2.50
C GLN A 10 -19.63 23.42 -2.97
N GLN A 11 -18.36 23.80 -3.06
CA GLN A 11 -17.26 22.86 -3.18
C GLN A 11 -17.35 21.89 -2.00
N PRO A 12 -17.62 20.59 -2.23
CA PRO A 12 -17.77 19.65 -1.14
C PRO A 12 -16.43 19.47 -0.45
N GLN A 13 -16.29 20.05 0.75
CA GLN A 13 -15.20 19.79 1.68
C GLN A 13 -15.44 18.44 2.36
N GLY A 14 -15.18 17.37 1.61
CA GLY A 14 -14.92 16.03 2.14
C GLY A 14 -13.60 15.54 1.56
N PRO A 15 -12.99 14.44 2.05
CA PRO A 15 -11.92 13.80 1.31
C PRO A 15 -12.47 13.51 -0.08
N GLU A 16 -11.95 14.21 -1.09
CA GLU A 16 -12.42 14.06 -2.45
C GLU A 16 -12.34 12.55 -2.80
N PRO A 17 -13.37 11.92 -3.37
CA PRO A 17 -13.27 10.52 -3.80
C PRO A 17 -12.05 10.31 -4.71
N VAL A 18 -11.64 11.36 -5.42
CA VAL A 18 -10.41 11.42 -6.21
C VAL A 18 -9.13 11.37 -5.36
N PHE A 19 -9.11 11.95 -4.15
CA PHE A 19 -7.95 11.86 -3.26
C PHE A 19 -7.73 10.43 -2.73
N ALA A 20 -8.81 9.76 -2.31
CA ALA A 20 -8.75 8.35 -1.92
C ALA A 20 -8.30 7.47 -3.10
N ALA A 21 -8.89 7.66 -4.28
CA ALA A 21 -8.50 6.94 -5.50
C ALA A 21 -7.04 7.19 -5.90
N LYS A 22 -6.52 8.42 -5.74
CA LYS A 22 -5.10 8.72 -5.98
C LYS A 22 -4.18 7.93 -5.04
N THR A 23 -4.54 7.86 -3.77
CA THR A 23 -3.75 7.14 -2.76
C THR A 23 -3.72 5.64 -3.07
N GLU A 24 -4.85 5.06 -3.49
CA GLU A 24 -4.90 3.66 -3.92
C GLU A 24 -4.01 3.41 -5.14
N MET A 25 -4.05 4.30 -6.14
CA MET A 25 -3.21 4.19 -7.35
C MET A 25 -1.72 4.29 -7.04
N GLU A 26 -1.32 5.19 -6.13
CA GLU A 26 0.08 5.31 -5.68
C GLU A 26 0.55 4.02 -4.99
N MET A 27 -0.30 3.40 -4.16
CA MET A 27 -0.02 2.13 -3.51
C MET A 27 0.16 0.99 -4.54
N TYR A 28 -0.72 0.89 -5.54
CA TYR A 28 -0.58 -0.10 -6.61
C TYR A 28 0.70 0.10 -7.43
N THR A 29 1.06 1.36 -7.68
CA THR A 29 2.28 1.70 -8.43
C THR A 29 3.53 1.29 -7.66
N ASP A 30 3.59 1.58 -6.36
CA ASP A 30 4.71 1.15 -5.50
C ASP A 30 4.81 -0.39 -5.42
N LEU A 31 3.68 -1.07 -5.26
CA LEU A 31 3.62 -2.53 -5.26
C LEU A 31 4.18 -3.11 -6.56
N PHE A 32 3.75 -2.59 -7.71
CA PHE A 32 4.21 -3.05 -9.02
C PHE A 32 5.72 -2.86 -9.19
N ASN A 33 6.26 -1.69 -8.84
CA ASN A 33 7.68 -1.40 -8.95
C ASN A 33 8.54 -2.32 -8.06
N LYS A 34 8.06 -2.62 -6.85
CA LYS A 34 8.74 -3.54 -5.92
C LYS A 34 8.69 -4.99 -6.40
N ILE A 35 7.55 -5.45 -6.93
CA ILE A 35 7.42 -6.79 -7.53
C ILE A 35 8.38 -6.91 -8.72
N ALA A 36 8.34 -5.95 -9.64
CA ALA A 36 9.16 -5.97 -10.85
C ALA A 36 10.66 -6.03 -10.52
N SER A 37 11.13 -5.16 -9.63
CA SER A 37 12.56 -5.14 -9.23
C SER A 37 12.98 -6.41 -8.47
N SER A 38 12.15 -6.91 -7.55
CA SER A 38 12.45 -8.11 -6.76
C SER A 38 12.49 -9.36 -7.65
N CYS A 39 11.50 -9.53 -8.54
CA CYS A 39 11.46 -10.67 -9.43
C CYS A 39 12.52 -10.60 -10.52
N PHE A 40 12.83 -9.41 -11.04
CA PHE A 40 13.95 -9.24 -11.96
C PHE A 40 15.27 -9.64 -11.30
N GLN A 41 15.54 -9.20 -10.07
CA GLN A 41 16.77 -9.58 -9.36
C GLN A 41 16.86 -11.07 -9.02
N LYS A 42 15.73 -11.73 -8.76
CA LYS A 42 15.68 -13.16 -8.39
C LYS A 42 15.74 -14.09 -9.60
N CYS A 43 15.05 -13.73 -10.67
CA CYS A 43 14.82 -14.61 -11.81
C CYS A 43 15.67 -14.27 -13.03
N ALA A 44 16.00 -13.00 -13.29
CA ALA A 44 16.92 -12.65 -14.37
C ALA A 44 18.36 -12.80 -13.87
N SER A 45 19.12 -13.72 -14.48
CA SER A 45 20.51 -13.98 -14.09
C SER A 45 21.39 -12.74 -14.25
N ARG A 46 22.32 -12.48 -13.31
CA ARG A 46 23.35 -11.42 -13.43
C ARG A 46 24.20 -11.55 -14.70
N LYS A 47 24.32 -12.78 -15.24
CA LYS A 47 24.90 -13.04 -16.56
C LYS A 47 23.76 -13.20 -17.55
N HIS A 48 23.28 -12.08 -18.08
CA HIS A 48 22.38 -12.06 -19.22
C HIS A 48 23.13 -12.65 -20.42
N ARG A 49 22.85 -13.91 -20.74
CA ARG A 49 23.42 -14.59 -21.91
C ARG A 49 22.72 -14.17 -23.18
N ASP A 50 21.42 -13.95 -23.11
CA ASP A 50 20.53 -13.63 -24.22
C ASP A 50 19.62 -12.46 -23.84
N GLN A 51 19.09 -11.76 -24.85
CA GLN A 51 18.18 -10.62 -24.67
C GLN A 51 16.74 -11.06 -24.33
N ASP A 52 16.39 -12.28 -24.71
CA ASP A 52 15.08 -12.88 -24.45
C ASP A 52 15.09 -13.69 -23.15
N LEU A 53 13.94 -13.73 -22.48
CA LEU A 53 13.71 -14.55 -21.30
C LEU A 53 13.69 -16.03 -21.69
N SER A 54 14.61 -16.81 -21.12
CA SER A 54 14.59 -18.26 -21.27
C SER A 54 13.37 -18.87 -20.58
N LEU A 55 12.97 -20.09 -20.98
CA LEU A 55 11.81 -20.80 -20.40
C LEU A 55 11.90 -20.94 -18.86
N GLY A 56 13.13 -21.07 -18.34
CA GLY A 56 13.40 -21.13 -16.90
C GLY A 56 13.16 -19.79 -16.20
N GLU A 57 13.54 -18.68 -16.82
CA GLU A 57 13.35 -17.33 -16.28
C GLU A 57 11.87 -16.91 -16.34
N MET A 58 11.14 -17.29 -17.39
CA MET A 58 9.69 -17.10 -17.48
C MET A 58 8.97 -17.83 -16.35
N THR A 59 9.24 -19.13 -16.19
CA THR A 59 8.61 -19.95 -15.13
C THR A 59 9.00 -19.45 -13.73
N CYS A 60 10.23 -18.98 -13.54
CA CYS A 60 10.67 -18.37 -12.29
C CYS A 60 9.88 -17.10 -11.99
N THR A 61 9.67 -16.24 -13.00
CA THR A 61 8.96 -14.96 -12.84
C THR A 61 7.52 -15.18 -12.37
N ASP A 62 6.79 -16.12 -12.97
CA ASP A 62 5.43 -16.46 -12.55
C ASP A 62 5.37 -16.93 -11.09
N ARG A 63 6.29 -17.83 -10.71
CA ARG A 63 6.41 -18.32 -9.33
C ARG A 63 6.80 -17.22 -8.36
N CYS A 64 7.68 -16.30 -8.79
CA CYS A 64 8.13 -15.18 -7.97
C CYS A 64 6.98 -14.24 -7.63
N VAL A 65 6.16 -13.86 -8.61
CA VAL A 65 5.00 -12.98 -8.39
C VAL A 65 4.01 -13.64 -7.44
N SER A 66 3.70 -14.93 -7.65
CA SER A 66 2.82 -15.70 -6.76
C SER A 66 3.33 -15.70 -5.31
N LYS A 67 4.63 -15.99 -5.11
CA LYS A 67 5.24 -15.98 -3.77
C LYS A 67 5.31 -14.60 -3.14
N TYR A 68 5.53 -13.56 -3.94
CA TYR A 68 5.57 -12.18 -3.45
C TYR A 68 4.21 -11.76 -2.90
N LEU A 69 3.12 -12.06 -3.62
CA LEU A 69 1.77 -11.72 -3.19
C LEU A 69 1.36 -12.50 -1.93
N GLU A 70 1.68 -13.79 -1.85
CA GLU A 70 1.50 -14.59 -0.63
C GLU A 70 2.26 -13.97 0.56
N GLY A 71 3.52 -13.57 0.35
CA GLY A 71 4.33 -12.91 1.36
C GLY A 71 3.75 -11.56 1.79
N GLN A 72 3.28 -10.74 0.83
CA GLN A 72 2.68 -9.45 1.10
C GLN A 72 1.39 -9.58 1.93
N GLN A 73 0.56 -10.60 1.67
CA GLN A 73 -0.63 -10.88 2.47
C GLN A 73 -0.27 -11.26 3.91
N LEU A 74 0.72 -12.14 4.09
CA LEU A 74 1.18 -12.55 5.43
C LEU A 74 1.76 -11.36 6.22
N VAL A 75 2.58 -10.52 5.57
CA VAL A 75 3.11 -9.30 6.18
C VAL A 75 1.96 -8.37 6.57
N GLY A 76 0.93 -8.24 5.73
CA GLY A 76 -0.28 -7.47 6.04
C GLY A 76 -0.97 -7.94 7.34
N VAL A 77 -1.16 -9.26 7.51
CA VAL A 77 -1.77 -9.83 8.72
C VAL A 77 -0.90 -9.58 9.96
N VAL A 78 0.42 -9.73 9.84
CA VAL A 78 1.34 -9.49 10.97
C VAL A 78 1.35 -8.01 11.35
N LEU A 79 1.37 -7.11 10.37
CA LEU A 79 1.39 -5.68 10.59
C LEU A 79 0.10 -5.17 11.23
N GLN A 80 -1.06 -5.72 10.83
CA GLN A 80 -2.34 -5.44 11.50
C GLN A 80 -2.30 -5.82 12.98
N LYS A 81 -1.87 -7.04 13.32
CA LYS A 81 -1.72 -7.49 14.70
C LYS A 81 -0.74 -6.63 15.50
N ALA A 82 0.38 -6.24 14.89
CA ALA A 82 1.36 -5.36 15.52
C ALA A 82 0.80 -3.96 15.79
N ASN A 83 0.02 -3.42 14.85
CA ASN A 83 -0.61 -2.12 14.99
C ASN A 83 -1.65 -2.11 16.13
N GLU A 84 -2.48 -3.16 16.23
CA GLU A 84 -3.43 -3.32 17.35
C GLU A 84 -2.71 -3.36 18.71
N ALA A 85 -1.60 -4.09 18.81
CA ALA A 85 -0.79 -4.14 20.03
C ALA A 85 -0.16 -2.79 20.39
N GLN A 86 0.30 -2.02 19.38
CA GLN A 86 0.84 -0.67 19.59
C GLN A 86 -0.23 0.31 20.05
N VAL A 87 -1.42 0.29 19.44
CA VAL A 87 -2.54 1.16 19.84
C VAL A 87 -2.96 0.86 21.28
N GLN A 88 -3.00 -0.41 21.68
CA GLN A 88 -3.28 -0.79 23.07
C GLN A 88 -2.21 -0.25 24.04
N GLN A 89 -0.92 -0.35 23.70
CA GLN A 89 0.15 0.23 24.51
C GLN A 89 0.04 1.76 24.61
N GLN A 90 -0.30 2.43 23.52
CA GLN A 90 -0.44 3.89 23.48
C GLN A 90 -1.67 4.36 24.28
N GLN A 91 -2.78 3.62 24.22
CA GLN A 91 -3.98 3.89 25.01
C GLN A 91 -3.78 3.63 26.51
N ALA A 92 -3.06 2.56 26.88
CA ALA A 92 -2.70 2.30 28.28
C ALA A 92 -1.81 3.40 28.85
N MET A 93 -0.90 3.94 28.03
CA MET A 93 -0.04 5.06 28.42
C MET A 93 -0.83 6.39 28.56
N MET A 94 -1.80 6.65 27.67
CA MET A 94 -2.71 7.81 27.79
C MET A 94 -3.65 7.72 29.00
N GLN A 95 -4.18 6.53 29.32
CA GLN A 95 -5.00 6.34 30.52
C GLN A 95 -4.20 6.55 31.81
N MET A 96 -2.94 6.11 31.86
CA MET A 96 -2.09 6.33 33.03
C MET A 96 -1.76 7.82 33.22
N GLN A 97 -1.57 8.57 32.12
CA GLN A 97 -1.31 10.01 32.16
C GLN A 97 -2.53 10.82 32.64
N GLN A 98 -3.76 10.38 32.30
CA GLN A 98 -4.99 10.97 32.83
C GLN A 98 -5.21 10.72 34.33
N GLN A 99 -4.72 9.60 34.86
CA GLN A 99 -4.85 9.29 36.30
C GLN A 99 -3.82 9.98 37.19
N MET A 100 -2.67 10.40 36.64
CA MET A 100 -1.59 11.09 37.39
C MET A 100 -1.65 12.63 37.30
N GLY A 101 -2.60 13.18 36.54
CA GLY A 101 -2.77 14.61 36.30
C GLY A 101 -3.93 15.27 37.07
N GLY A 102 -4.48 14.61 38.09
CA GLY A 102 -5.55 15.11 38.96
C GLY A 102 -5.08 15.33 40.39
#